data_AF-A0A1Y6EST6-F1
#
_entry.id   AF-A0A1Y6EST6-F1
#
_cell.length_a   1.000
_cell.length_b   1.000
_cell.length_c   1.000
_cell.angle_alpha   90.00
_cell.angle_beta   90.00
_cell.angle_gamma   90.00
#
_symmetry.space_group_name_H-M   'P 1'
#
loop_
_entity.id
_entity.type
_entity.pdbx_description
1 polymer ?
#
loop_
_entity_poly.entity_id
_entity_poly.type
_entity_poly.pdbx_seq_one_letter_code
_entity_poly.pdbx_strand_id
1 'polypeptide(L)'
;MIRNLLTILVGLGAVPLHAEVLEVRGDRVFVTVVVEGKEVEALLDSGAEVTIFDTNTGDALGLTGGTEVEARGTGAKTVRASLVENITLNALGRNVNIPVAAVMDLSDVGSRLLNAPLPMVLGREIFDAGRIAVDIEGGRIDWVERDTQPLGKALDLSPSHGIETIPVEFGPLGQLRADFDLGNGSGLLISSKLATDLDLSPVGFEPAGGIGGSLLRAVVIVPEVTLAGRTFYDVRAHVSSDLQVPANVGVSLLRHFMIVTDFPEKRVWLIDRRRQTTTTDVSASPHGGRIETSPGPVSQWYRVAGKPSDTPIVLLHGGPGQGSQTFQASIGPELEKFTTVVYFDQRGSGRSDRPSNPDLYSIPILVSDLDELLDTIGADQAILLGHSFGSVLALEYAAKQPDRVAGLVLTGAIPDMPEALQALCKRLESEDPDAYRRSISMVDGTQKCEPFAAYDDKQRKDWIEQAMFPNPTVARQVEEWDNIDGLGNTGELGNALWSKGLMSYRFEAAERLSMPVLFIDGALDHQTAIEPQQELVSKIVAGDLLSYERSGHFPFLDEPFRFANDVQAFLDRVEASPK
;
A
#
# COMPACT_ATOMS: atom_id res chain seq x y z
N MET A 1 -29.94 -45.01 6.31
CA MET A 1 -29.32 -44.67 7.60
C MET A 1 -27.89 -44.24 7.33
N ILE A 2 -27.54 -42.99 7.73
CA ILE A 2 -26.16 -42.49 8.00
C ILE A 2 -25.30 -42.34 6.72
N ARG A 3 -25.02 -41.16 6.11
CA ARG A 3 -24.69 -39.79 6.57
C ARG A 3 -23.58 -39.75 7.64
N ASN A 4 -22.32 -39.68 7.18
CA ASN A 4 -21.18 -38.94 7.78
C ASN A 4 -19.85 -39.62 7.46
N LEU A 5 -18.93 -38.88 6.82
CA LEU A 5 -17.48 -38.82 7.11
C LEU A 5 -16.78 -38.06 5.97
N LEU A 6 -16.83 -36.73 6.05
CA LEU A 6 -15.85 -35.84 5.41
C LEU A 6 -15.31 -34.94 6.53
N THR A 7 -14.15 -35.29 7.07
CA THR A 7 -13.38 -34.48 8.02
C THR A 7 -11.92 -34.87 7.85
N ILE A 8 -11.04 -33.87 8.03
CA ILE A 8 -9.57 -33.90 8.07
C ILE A 8 -8.91 -33.31 6.83
N LEU A 9 -8.92 -31.97 6.78
CA LEU A 9 -7.74 -31.11 6.54
C LEU A 9 -8.20 -29.65 6.64
N VAL A 10 -8.29 -29.13 7.87
CA VAL A 10 -8.41 -27.69 8.16
C VAL A 10 -7.41 -27.40 9.26
N GLY A 11 -6.42 -26.58 8.95
CA GLY A 11 -5.34 -26.21 9.86
C GLY A 11 -4.55 -25.07 9.28
N LEU A 12 -5.17 -23.87 9.26
CA LEU A 12 -4.60 -22.54 9.54
C LEU A 12 -5.56 -21.45 9.03
N GLY A 13 -6.38 -20.90 9.94
CA GLY A 13 -6.59 -19.45 10.05
C GLY A 13 -7.68 -18.71 9.25
N ALA A 14 -8.51 -19.34 8.41
CA ALA A 14 -9.67 -18.67 7.85
C ALA A 14 -10.90 -18.89 8.74
N VAL A 15 -11.44 -17.82 9.34
CA VAL A 15 -12.73 -17.87 10.05
C VAL A 15 -13.82 -18.17 9.02
N PRO A 16 -14.57 -19.29 9.14
CA PRO A 16 -15.73 -19.51 8.27
C PRO A 16 -16.84 -18.57 8.73
N LEU A 17 -16.97 -17.43 8.06
CA LEU A 17 -18.00 -16.42 8.35
C LEU A 17 -19.36 -16.90 7.83
N HIS A 18 -20.36 -16.94 8.71
CA HIS A 18 -21.77 -16.81 8.35
C HIS A 18 -22.14 -15.32 8.46
N ALA A 19 -21.37 -14.48 7.76
CA ALA A 19 -21.45 -13.03 7.92
C ALA A 19 -22.77 -12.46 7.41
N GLU A 20 -23.37 -11.58 8.21
CA GLU A 20 -24.43 -10.70 7.77
C GLU A 20 -23.85 -9.61 6.86
N VAL A 21 -24.71 -9.10 5.97
CA VAL A 21 -24.35 -8.00 5.08
C VAL A 21 -24.36 -6.70 5.87
N LEU A 22 -23.24 -5.98 5.80
CA LEU A 22 -23.10 -4.61 6.28
C LEU A 22 -23.31 -3.67 5.08
N GLU A 23 -24.00 -2.55 5.27
CA GLU A 23 -24.15 -1.52 4.24
C GLU A 23 -23.29 -0.30 4.56
N VAL A 24 -22.56 0.20 3.56
CA VAL A 24 -21.72 1.40 3.71
C VAL A 24 -22.30 2.53 2.85
N ARG A 25 -22.64 3.65 3.50
CA ARG A 25 -23.13 4.86 2.83
C ARG A 25 -22.17 6.02 3.12
N GLY A 26 -21.23 6.26 2.21
CA GLY A 26 -20.12 7.19 2.43
C GLY A 26 -19.12 6.64 3.45
N ASP A 27 -18.94 7.35 4.57
CA ASP A 27 -18.14 6.93 5.73
C ASP A 27 -19.02 6.50 6.92
N ARG A 28 -20.16 5.87 6.62
CA ARG A 28 -21.15 5.43 7.62
C ARG A 28 -21.48 3.96 7.42
N VAL A 29 -21.48 3.22 8.52
CA VAL A 29 -21.63 1.77 8.56
C VAL A 29 -22.99 1.41 9.13
N PHE A 30 -23.77 0.64 8.39
CA PHE A 30 -25.12 0.22 8.77
C PHE A 30 -25.24 -1.29 8.86
N VAL A 31 -26.07 -1.71 9.82
CA VAL A 31 -26.43 -3.11 10.04
C VAL A 31 -27.93 -3.22 10.27
N THR A 32 -28.52 -4.34 9.90
CA THR A 32 -29.92 -4.65 10.23
C THR A 32 -29.96 -5.43 11.54
N VAL A 33 -30.81 -4.97 12.46
CA VAL A 33 -31.10 -5.65 13.72
C VAL A 33 -32.59 -5.93 13.83
N VAL A 34 -32.98 -6.91 14.64
CA VAL A 34 -34.39 -7.19 14.94
C VAL A 34 -34.71 -6.76 16.36
N VAL A 35 -35.60 -5.77 16.51
CA VAL A 35 -36.07 -5.28 17.82
C VAL A 35 -37.55 -5.61 17.93
N GLU A 36 -37.95 -6.32 18.99
CA GLU A 36 -39.35 -6.75 19.18
C GLU A 36 -39.97 -7.44 17.93
N GLY A 37 -39.16 -8.24 17.22
CA GLY A 37 -39.58 -8.96 16.02
C GLY A 37 -39.66 -8.13 14.74
N LYS A 38 -39.24 -6.86 14.75
CA LYS A 38 -39.20 -5.98 13.56
C LYS A 38 -37.77 -5.67 13.17
N GLU A 39 -37.49 -5.77 11.87
CA GLU A 39 -36.21 -5.32 11.31
C GLU A 39 -36.08 -3.80 11.38
N VAL A 40 -34.94 -3.34 11.88
CA VAL A 40 -34.58 -1.94 12.02
C VAL A 40 -33.15 -1.79 11.50
N GLU A 41 -32.96 -0.89 10.54
CA GLU A 41 -31.64 -0.48 10.09
C GLU A 41 -31.02 0.44 11.16
N ALA A 42 -29.78 0.15 11.56
CA ALA A 42 -29.08 0.89 12.58
C ALA A 42 -27.69 1.34 12.10
N LEU A 43 -27.35 2.60 12.38
CA LEU A 43 -25.98 3.09 12.26
C LEU A 43 -25.13 2.47 13.37
N LEU A 44 -24.06 1.77 13.01
CA LEU A 44 -23.12 1.21 13.96
C LEU A 44 -22.19 2.30 14.50
N ASP A 45 -22.18 2.52 15.81
CA ASP A 45 -21.43 3.60 16.44
C ASP A 45 -20.76 3.11 17.73
N SER A 46 -19.45 2.88 17.69
CA SER A 46 -18.68 2.47 18.88
C SER A 46 -18.40 3.62 19.85
N GLY A 47 -18.59 4.87 19.42
CA GLY A 47 -18.47 6.07 20.25
C GLY A 47 -19.77 6.43 20.98
N ALA A 48 -20.91 5.90 20.56
CA ALA A 48 -22.18 6.08 21.26
C ALA A 48 -22.24 5.23 22.53
N GLU A 49 -22.25 5.89 23.71
CA GLU A 49 -22.32 5.22 25.01
C GLU A 49 -23.61 4.42 25.23
N VAL A 50 -24.70 4.84 24.56
CA VAL A 50 -26.01 4.19 24.63
C VAL A 50 -26.59 4.04 23.23
N THR A 51 -27.35 2.98 23.03
CA THR A 51 -28.18 2.78 21.84
C THR A 51 -29.32 3.80 21.79
N ILE A 52 -29.58 4.36 20.60
CA ILE A 52 -30.55 5.44 20.39
C ILE A 52 -31.57 5.05 19.32
N PHE A 53 -32.86 5.24 19.59
CA PHE A 53 -33.95 5.07 18.65
C PHE A 53 -34.50 6.43 18.22
N ASP A 54 -34.82 6.58 16.93
CA ASP A 54 -35.63 7.70 16.47
C ASP A 54 -37.01 7.64 17.13
N THR A 55 -37.63 8.80 17.38
CA THR A 55 -38.94 8.90 18.02
C THR A 55 -40.01 8.08 17.27
N ASN A 56 -40.03 8.11 15.94
CA ASN A 56 -41.01 7.35 15.15
C ASN A 56 -40.78 5.84 15.25
N THR A 57 -39.50 5.42 15.28
CA THR A 57 -39.11 4.03 15.46
C THR A 57 -39.48 3.54 16.86
N GLY A 58 -39.20 4.35 17.88
CA GLY A 58 -39.55 4.07 19.28
C GLY A 58 -41.06 3.89 19.47
N ASP A 59 -41.87 4.79 18.92
CA ASP A 59 -43.33 4.68 18.94
C ASP A 59 -43.82 3.41 18.23
N ALA A 60 -43.25 3.09 17.06
CA ALA A 60 -43.60 1.89 16.30
C ALA A 60 -43.23 0.58 17.03
N LEU A 61 -42.20 0.61 17.88
CA LEU A 61 -41.77 -0.52 18.71
C LEU A 61 -42.44 -0.55 20.09
N GLY A 62 -43.23 0.47 20.44
CA GLY A 62 -43.87 0.59 21.75
C GLY A 62 -42.93 1.00 22.89
N LEU A 63 -41.77 1.57 22.56
CA LEU A 63 -40.76 2.06 23.50
C LEU A 63 -41.19 3.40 24.12
N THR A 64 -42.23 3.36 24.95
CA THR A 64 -42.87 4.55 25.54
C THR A 64 -42.77 4.56 27.07
N GLY A 65 -42.88 5.74 27.68
CA GLY A 65 -42.95 5.87 29.15
C GLY A 65 -41.59 5.93 29.86
N GLY A 66 -40.52 6.24 29.13
CA GLY A 66 -39.18 6.42 29.68
C GLY A 66 -38.99 7.71 30.48
N THR A 67 -37.85 7.81 31.18
CA THR A 67 -37.50 9.01 31.97
C THR A 67 -36.90 10.09 31.08
N GLU A 68 -37.42 11.31 31.10
CA GLU A 68 -36.86 12.42 30.30
C GLU A 68 -35.51 12.89 30.86
N VAL A 69 -34.53 13.03 29.97
CA VAL A 69 -33.19 13.55 30.26
C VAL A 69 -32.73 14.53 29.17
N GLU A 70 -31.78 15.40 29.52
CA GLU A 70 -31.02 16.15 28.51
C GLU A 70 -29.81 15.32 28.06
N ALA A 71 -29.71 15.10 26.76
CA ALA A 71 -28.60 14.43 26.10
C ALA A 71 -27.71 15.43 25.36
N ARG A 72 -26.41 15.13 25.27
CA ARG A 72 -25.42 15.94 24.56
C ARG A 72 -24.67 15.04 23.57
N GLY A 73 -24.65 15.45 22.31
CA GLY A 73 -23.85 14.81 21.25
C GLY A 73 -22.66 15.66 20.81
N THR A 74 -22.14 15.35 19.62
CA THR A 74 -21.02 16.08 18.99
C THR A 74 -21.44 17.38 18.28
N GLY A 75 -22.73 17.70 18.28
CA GLY A 75 -23.29 18.93 17.75
C GLY A 75 -23.33 20.08 18.76
N ALA A 76 -23.82 21.24 18.33
CA ALA A 76 -23.73 22.50 19.07
C ALA A 76 -24.74 22.67 20.23
N LYS A 77 -25.74 21.80 20.36
CA LYS A 77 -26.87 21.94 21.31
C LYS A 77 -27.15 20.65 22.07
N THR A 78 -27.73 20.78 23.27
CA THR A 78 -28.37 19.66 23.99
C THR A 78 -29.74 19.36 23.39
N VAL A 79 -30.17 18.12 23.52
CA VAL A 79 -31.44 17.59 22.99
C VAL A 79 -32.12 16.75 24.04
N ARG A 80 -33.45 16.74 24.06
CA ARG A 80 -34.21 15.91 25.01
C ARG A 80 -34.28 14.47 24.52
N ALA A 81 -34.12 13.53 25.43
CA ALA A 81 -34.26 12.10 25.19
C ALA A 81 -35.14 11.47 26.27
N SER A 82 -35.83 10.38 25.94
CA SER A 82 -36.52 9.51 26.89
C SER A 82 -35.73 8.23 27.09
N LEU A 83 -35.35 7.91 28.32
CA LEU A 83 -34.62 6.68 28.64
C LEU A 83 -35.58 5.52 28.89
N VAL A 84 -35.43 4.46 28.11
CA VAL A 84 -36.20 3.22 28.19
C VAL A 84 -35.27 2.07 28.60
N GLU A 85 -35.79 1.09 29.33
CA GLU A 85 -34.97 0.04 29.97
C GLU A 85 -35.27 -1.36 29.43
N ASN A 86 -34.29 -2.26 29.55
CA ASN A 86 -34.41 -3.70 29.33
C ASN A 86 -34.93 -4.08 27.93
N ILE A 87 -34.32 -3.51 26.89
CA ILE A 87 -34.62 -3.88 25.51
C ILE A 87 -33.76 -5.08 25.14
N THR A 88 -34.36 -6.07 24.47
CA THR A 88 -33.61 -7.13 23.81
C THR A 88 -33.70 -6.95 22.31
N LEU A 89 -32.56 -6.93 21.63
CA LEU A 89 -32.50 -6.95 20.18
C LEU A 89 -31.75 -8.18 19.70
N ASN A 90 -32.05 -8.65 18.49
CA ASN A 90 -31.24 -9.62 17.79
C ASN A 90 -30.30 -8.88 16.83
N ALA A 91 -29.00 -8.99 17.05
CA ALA A 91 -27.98 -8.49 16.15
C ALA A 91 -27.10 -9.66 15.70
N LEU A 92 -26.96 -9.82 14.38
CA LEU A 92 -26.11 -10.85 13.77
C LEU A 92 -26.46 -12.26 14.29
N GLY A 93 -27.76 -12.55 14.40
CA GLY A 93 -28.26 -13.85 14.88
C GLY A 93 -28.16 -14.09 16.39
N ARG A 94 -27.68 -13.13 17.21
CA ARG A 94 -27.60 -13.25 18.68
C ARG A 94 -28.45 -12.21 19.38
N ASN A 95 -29.04 -12.61 20.51
CA ASN A 95 -29.75 -11.68 21.38
C ASN A 95 -28.75 -10.86 22.19
N VAL A 96 -28.84 -9.54 22.06
CA VAL A 96 -28.07 -8.54 22.81
C VAL A 96 -29.04 -7.84 23.75
N ASN A 97 -28.69 -7.81 25.03
CA ASN A 97 -29.44 -7.09 26.04
C ASN A 97 -28.96 -5.64 26.11
N ILE A 98 -29.89 -4.70 25.98
CA ILE A 98 -29.67 -3.25 26.07
C ILE A 98 -30.32 -2.79 27.38
N PRO A 99 -29.52 -2.59 28.45
CA PRO A 99 -30.07 -2.25 29.77
C PRO A 99 -30.82 -0.92 29.76
N VAL A 100 -30.29 0.07 29.03
CA VAL A 100 -30.87 1.40 28.86
C VAL A 100 -30.65 1.84 27.42
N ALA A 101 -31.69 2.33 26.77
CA ALA A 101 -31.61 3.00 25.48
C ALA A 101 -32.28 4.37 25.55
N ALA A 102 -31.92 5.26 24.62
CA ALA A 102 -32.53 6.56 24.47
C ALA A 102 -33.51 6.58 23.30
N VAL A 103 -34.66 7.25 23.45
CA VAL A 103 -35.58 7.59 22.36
C VAL A 103 -35.55 9.10 22.16
N MET A 104 -35.19 9.56 20.96
CA MET A 104 -35.11 10.99 20.64
C MET A 104 -35.29 11.27 19.14
N ASP A 105 -35.48 12.53 18.77
CA ASP A 105 -35.63 12.93 17.36
C ASP A 105 -34.28 12.91 16.63
N LEU A 106 -34.14 11.98 15.67
CA LEU A 106 -32.94 11.84 14.82
C LEU A 106 -33.12 12.42 13.42
N SER A 107 -34.25 13.07 13.13
CA SER A 107 -34.60 13.56 11.78
C SER A 107 -33.56 14.53 11.20
N ASP A 108 -33.04 15.46 12.01
CA ASP A 108 -31.98 16.39 11.60
C ASP A 108 -30.67 15.64 11.25
N VAL A 109 -30.32 14.64 12.05
CA VAL A 109 -29.10 13.84 11.85
C VAL A 109 -29.22 13.03 10.56
N GLY A 110 -30.34 12.32 10.38
CA GLY A 110 -30.60 11.56 9.15
C GLY A 110 -30.62 12.44 7.91
N SER A 111 -31.32 13.58 7.97
CA SER A 111 -31.39 14.53 6.85
C SER A 111 -30.01 15.07 6.46
N ARG A 112 -29.21 15.50 7.44
CA ARG A 112 -27.88 16.08 7.16
C ARG A 112 -26.83 15.07 6.74
N LEU A 113 -26.80 13.91 7.40
CA LEU A 113 -25.71 12.94 7.22
C LEU A 113 -26.00 11.93 6.11
N LEU A 114 -27.27 11.56 5.92
CA LEU A 114 -27.67 10.46 5.04
C LEU A 114 -28.60 10.91 3.91
N ASN A 115 -29.17 12.12 4.01
CA ASN A 115 -30.31 12.52 3.19
C ASN A 115 -31.44 11.47 3.21
N ALA A 116 -31.61 10.82 4.37
CA ALA A 116 -32.54 9.72 4.60
C ALA A 116 -32.90 9.64 6.10
N PRO A 117 -34.02 9.03 6.49
CA PRO A 117 -34.32 8.78 7.91
C PRO A 117 -33.23 7.93 8.55
N LEU A 118 -32.88 8.23 9.81
CA LEU A 118 -31.99 7.41 10.63
C LEU A 118 -32.82 6.76 11.74
N PRO A 119 -33.25 5.49 11.58
CA PRO A 119 -34.18 4.85 12.51
C PRO A 119 -33.55 4.60 13.88
N MET A 120 -32.25 4.33 13.92
CA MET A 120 -31.53 3.86 15.09
C MET A 120 -30.01 4.10 14.98
N VAL A 121 -29.38 4.38 16.11
CA VAL A 121 -27.92 4.29 16.32
C VAL A 121 -27.67 3.14 17.28
N LEU A 122 -26.94 2.13 16.82
CA LEU A 122 -26.56 0.98 17.63
C LEU A 122 -25.22 1.27 18.31
N GLY A 123 -25.30 1.42 19.62
CA GLY A 123 -24.19 1.90 20.44
C GLY A 123 -23.25 0.81 20.93
N ARG A 124 -22.48 1.18 21.95
CA ARG A 124 -21.44 0.37 22.59
C ARG A 124 -21.92 -1.01 23.05
N GLU A 125 -23.20 -1.18 23.36
CA GLU A 125 -23.74 -2.41 23.93
C GLU A 125 -23.54 -3.64 23.04
N ILE A 126 -23.55 -3.48 21.70
CA ILE A 126 -23.25 -4.61 20.80
C ILE A 126 -21.80 -5.07 20.96
N PHE A 127 -20.86 -4.13 21.09
CA PHE A 127 -19.43 -4.43 21.23
C PHE A 127 -19.11 -5.01 22.61
N ASP A 128 -19.81 -4.58 23.66
CA ASP A 128 -19.66 -5.14 25.01
C ASP A 128 -20.30 -6.54 25.14
N ALA A 129 -21.17 -6.94 24.20
CA ALA A 129 -21.79 -8.27 24.22
C ALA A 129 -20.87 -9.40 23.73
N GLY A 130 -19.77 -9.08 23.02
CA GLY A 130 -18.83 -10.10 22.58
C GLY A 130 -17.84 -9.62 21.52
N ARG A 131 -17.11 -10.57 20.92
CA ARG A 131 -16.12 -10.28 19.89
C ARG A 131 -16.81 -10.18 18.52
N ILE A 132 -16.54 -9.09 17.79
CA ILE A 132 -17.16 -8.81 16.48
C ILE A 132 -16.07 -8.54 15.46
N ALA A 133 -16.16 -9.19 14.30
CA ALA A 133 -15.39 -8.85 13.11
C ALA A 133 -16.22 -7.91 12.23
N VAL A 134 -15.64 -6.77 11.87
CA VAL A 134 -16.22 -5.77 10.97
C VAL A 134 -15.27 -5.61 9.78
N ASP A 135 -15.81 -5.84 8.59
CA ASP A 135 -15.11 -5.63 7.34
C ASP A 135 -15.84 -4.60 6.48
N ILE A 136 -15.53 -3.32 6.70
CA ILE A 136 -16.23 -2.16 6.12
C ILE A 136 -16.23 -2.23 4.59
N GLU A 137 -15.06 -2.36 3.97
CA GLU A 137 -14.93 -2.43 2.51
C GLU A 137 -15.45 -3.74 1.91
N GLY A 138 -15.41 -4.84 2.68
CA GLY A 138 -15.96 -6.12 2.23
C GLY A 138 -17.47 -6.24 2.43
N GLY A 139 -18.11 -5.27 3.09
CA GLY A 139 -19.55 -5.28 3.34
C GLY A 139 -20.00 -6.39 4.28
N ARG A 140 -19.15 -6.82 5.24
CA ARG A 140 -19.44 -7.95 6.15
C ARG A 140 -19.25 -7.61 7.63
N ILE A 141 -20.10 -8.19 8.47
CA ILE A 141 -19.97 -8.15 9.92
C ILE A 141 -20.46 -9.47 10.53
N ASP A 142 -19.76 -9.97 11.55
CA ASP A 142 -20.15 -11.22 12.22
C ASP A 142 -19.60 -11.31 13.65
N TRP A 143 -20.21 -12.16 14.46
CA TRP A 143 -19.65 -12.58 15.74
C TRP A 143 -18.44 -13.48 15.51
N VAL A 144 -17.44 -13.33 16.37
CA VAL A 144 -16.25 -14.19 16.38
C VAL A 144 -16.24 -15.00 17.67
N GLU A 145 -16.04 -16.30 17.55
CA GLU A 145 -15.89 -17.17 18.72
C GLU A 145 -14.65 -16.79 19.53
N ARG A 146 -14.76 -16.84 20.86
CA ARG A 146 -13.69 -16.35 21.76
C ARG A 146 -12.38 -17.12 21.62
N ASP A 147 -12.45 -18.39 21.25
CA ASP A 147 -11.32 -19.29 21.01
C ASP A 147 -10.64 -19.06 19.65
N THR A 148 -11.30 -18.33 18.74
CA THR A 148 -10.75 -17.98 17.42
C THR A 148 -9.75 -16.85 17.58
N GLN A 149 -8.46 -17.15 17.40
CA GLN A 149 -7.40 -16.15 17.50
C GLN A 149 -7.40 -15.26 16.24
N PRO A 150 -7.66 -13.94 16.36
CA PRO A 150 -7.56 -13.04 15.22
C PRO A 150 -6.10 -12.91 14.77
N LEU A 151 -5.92 -12.69 13.46
CA LEU A 151 -4.60 -12.47 12.87
C LEU A 151 -4.00 -11.15 13.36
N GLY A 152 -2.67 -11.11 13.45
CA GLY A 152 -1.93 -9.91 13.84
C GLY A 152 -1.88 -9.64 15.35
N LYS A 153 -1.26 -8.51 15.71
CA LYS A 153 -1.07 -8.08 17.09
C LYS A 153 -2.32 -7.37 17.60
N ALA A 154 -2.80 -7.75 18.78
CA ALA A 154 -3.86 -7.02 19.47
C ALA A 154 -3.35 -5.64 19.93
N LEU A 155 -4.17 -4.62 19.75
CA LEU A 155 -4.01 -3.31 20.35
C LEU A 155 -4.86 -3.24 21.63
N ASP A 156 -4.31 -2.62 22.67
CA ASP A 156 -5.01 -2.45 23.94
C ASP A 156 -6.05 -1.32 23.81
N LEU A 157 -7.31 -1.65 24.10
CA LEU A 157 -8.36 -0.67 24.30
C LEU A 157 -8.27 -0.10 25.71
N SER A 158 -8.46 1.21 25.85
CA SER A 158 -8.55 1.84 27.16
C SER A 158 -9.61 2.94 27.13
N PRO A 159 -10.60 2.92 28.03
CA PRO A 159 -11.68 3.88 28.00
C PRO A 159 -11.20 5.26 28.44
N SER A 160 -11.64 6.30 27.74
CA SER A 160 -11.49 7.70 28.08
C SER A 160 -12.83 8.39 27.83
N HIS A 161 -13.43 8.97 28.88
CA HIS A 161 -14.71 9.67 28.76
C HIS A 161 -15.81 8.86 28.02
N GLY A 162 -15.94 7.56 28.35
CA GLY A 162 -16.96 6.67 27.80
C GLY A 162 -16.58 5.94 26.49
N ILE A 163 -15.62 6.48 25.74
CA ILE A 163 -15.19 5.93 24.44
C ILE A 163 -13.91 5.12 24.60
N GLU A 164 -13.81 3.98 23.91
CA GLU A 164 -12.55 3.21 23.89
C GLU A 164 -11.50 3.92 23.04
N THR A 165 -10.27 3.98 23.54
CA THR A 165 -9.14 4.57 22.82
C THR A 165 -8.14 3.51 22.38
N ILE A 166 -7.41 3.79 21.30
CA ILE A 166 -6.33 2.96 20.73
C ILE A 166 -5.03 3.76 20.58
N PRO A 167 -3.86 3.10 20.56
CA PRO A 167 -2.59 3.75 20.23
C PRO A 167 -2.54 4.16 18.75
N VAL A 168 -2.13 5.41 18.49
CA VAL A 168 -1.94 5.99 17.16
C VAL A 168 -0.68 6.85 17.18
N GLU A 169 0.16 6.72 16.17
CA GLU A 169 1.40 7.49 16.06
C GLU A 169 1.18 8.71 15.17
N PHE A 170 1.63 9.88 15.64
CA PHE A 170 1.53 11.16 14.95
C PHE A 170 2.91 11.73 14.68
N GLY A 171 3.53 11.31 13.57
CA GLY A 171 4.85 11.72 13.10
C GLY A 171 5.86 11.95 14.25
N PRO A 172 6.38 13.18 14.44
CA PRO A 172 7.43 13.47 15.41
C PRO A 172 6.98 13.40 16.88
N LEU A 173 5.68 13.40 17.16
CA LEU A 173 5.15 13.32 18.53
C LEU A 173 5.08 11.88 19.05
N GLY A 174 5.26 10.88 18.16
CA GLY A 174 5.16 9.48 18.50
C GLY A 174 3.75 9.05 18.87
N GLN A 175 3.66 8.05 19.75
CA GLN A 175 2.39 7.37 20.05
C GLN A 175 1.54 8.15 21.06
N LEU A 176 0.30 8.45 20.68
CA LEU A 176 -0.76 9.03 21.49
C LEU A 176 -1.97 8.08 21.52
N ARG A 177 -2.91 8.31 22.44
CA ARG A 177 -4.18 7.57 22.47
C ARG A 177 -5.26 8.39 21.75
N ALA A 178 -5.97 7.75 20.84
CA ALA A 178 -7.06 8.35 20.09
C ALA A 178 -8.35 7.52 20.27
N ASP A 179 -9.52 8.17 20.24
CA ASP A 179 -10.80 7.45 20.27
C ASP A 179 -10.90 6.51 19.06
N PHE A 180 -11.44 5.31 19.28
CA PHE A 180 -11.79 4.34 18.25
C PHE A 180 -13.30 4.41 17.99
N ASP A 181 -13.68 4.96 16.83
CA ASP A 181 -15.05 5.40 16.60
C ASP A 181 -15.56 5.00 15.20
N LEU A 182 -16.33 3.91 15.14
CA LEU A 182 -17.04 3.47 13.93
C LEU A 182 -18.23 4.38 13.55
N GLY A 183 -18.65 5.26 14.45
CA GLY A 183 -19.67 6.28 14.22
C GLY A 183 -19.10 7.58 13.68
N ASN A 184 -17.79 7.80 13.70
CA ASN A 184 -17.20 9.02 13.12
C ASN A 184 -16.99 8.87 11.61
N GLY A 185 -17.87 9.52 10.83
CA GLY A 185 -17.77 9.61 9.37
C GLY A 185 -17.11 10.90 8.86
N SER A 186 -16.51 11.72 9.73
CA SER A 186 -15.91 13.02 9.35
C SER A 186 -14.39 12.98 9.19
N GLY A 187 -13.81 11.88 8.71
CA GLY A 187 -12.35 11.78 8.63
C GLY A 187 -11.69 11.57 10.00
N LEU A 188 -10.43 11.98 10.11
CA LEU A 188 -9.72 12.11 11.39
C LEU A 188 -10.18 13.40 12.09
N LEU A 189 -10.52 13.33 13.38
CA LEU A 189 -10.81 14.51 14.19
C LEU A 189 -9.67 14.71 15.18
N ILE A 190 -9.09 15.92 15.28
CA ILE A 190 -8.02 16.22 16.23
C ILE A 190 -8.38 17.38 17.16
N SER A 191 -7.78 17.38 18.35
CA SER A 191 -7.90 18.49 19.29
C SER A 191 -7.13 19.72 18.81
N SER A 192 -7.58 20.92 19.19
CA SER A 192 -6.82 22.15 18.95
C SER A 192 -5.39 22.10 19.52
N LYS A 193 -5.20 21.37 20.63
CA LYS A 193 -3.88 21.14 21.21
C LYS A 193 -3.00 20.31 20.28
N LEU A 194 -3.47 19.16 19.79
CA LEU A 194 -2.70 18.32 18.88
C LEU A 194 -2.35 19.06 17.58
N ALA A 195 -3.30 19.84 17.04
CA ALA A 195 -3.04 20.68 15.88
C ALA A 195 -1.90 21.69 16.13
N THR A 196 -1.86 22.29 17.32
CA THR A 196 -0.80 23.23 17.72
C THR A 196 0.54 22.51 17.95
N ASP A 197 0.52 21.36 18.62
CA ASP A 197 1.72 20.58 18.91
C ASP A 197 2.38 20.04 17.62
N LEU A 198 1.60 19.83 16.56
CA LEU A 198 2.04 19.44 15.22
C LEU A 198 2.33 20.63 14.28
N ASP A 199 2.19 21.87 14.76
CA ASP A 199 2.37 23.11 13.98
C ASP A 199 1.51 23.18 12.69
N LEU A 200 0.25 22.73 12.80
CA LEU A 200 -0.66 22.64 11.65
C LEU A 200 -1.42 23.94 11.41
N SER A 201 -1.42 24.37 10.15
CA SER A 201 -2.20 25.54 9.69
C SER A 201 -3.52 25.11 9.03
N PRO A 202 -4.65 25.77 9.33
CA PRO A 202 -5.91 25.50 8.65
C PRO A 202 -5.82 25.72 7.14
N VAL A 203 -6.28 24.72 6.37
CA VAL A 203 -6.40 24.78 4.89
C VAL A 203 -7.82 25.15 4.44
N GLY A 204 -8.79 25.15 5.36
CA GLY A 204 -10.18 25.50 5.06
C GLY A 204 -11.10 25.34 6.27
N PHE A 205 -12.40 25.56 6.04
CA PHE A 205 -13.47 25.31 7.02
C PHE A 205 -14.59 24.53 6.36
N GLU A 206 -15.07 23.50 7.04
CA GLU A 206 -16.11 22.61 6.53
C GLU A 206 -17.24 22.44 7.56
N PRO A 207 -18.50 22.30 7.11
CA PRO A 207 -19.59 21.90 8.00
C PRO A 207 -19.34 20.49 8.54
N ALA A 208 -19.45 20.32 9.85
CA ALA A 208 -19.37 19.05 10.56
C ALA A 208 -20.44 19.00 11.67
N GLY A 209 -20.60 17.87 12.35
CA GLY A 209 -21.44 17.77 13.56
C GLY A 209 -22.48 16.65 13.53
N GLY A 210 -22.78 16.10 14.71
CA GLY A 210 -23.74 15.00 14.91
C GLY A 210 -25.02 15.46 15.63
N ILE A 211 -25.44 14.70 16.64
CA ILE A 211 -26.60 15.02 17.49
C ILE A 211 -26.40 16.40 18.14
N GLY A 212 -27.35 17.33 17.93
CA GLY A 212 -27.26 18.71 18.40
C GLY A 212 -26.96 19.76 17.30
N GLY A 213 -26.85 19.34 16.03
CA GLY A 213 -26.76 20.23 14.86
C GLY A 213 -25.37 20.36 14.23
N SER A 214 -25.27 21.20 13.20
CA SER A 214 -24.04 21.45 12.43
C SER A 214 -23.18 22.58 13.04
N LEU A 215 -21.87 22.45 12.95
CA LEU A 215 -20.86 23.45 13.26
C LEU A 215 -19.76 23.49 12.19
N LEU A 216 -19.23 24.66 11.89
CA LEU A 216 -18.06 24.80 11.01
C LEU A 216 -16.79 24.43 11.78
N ARG A 217 -15.99 23.51 11.24
CA ARG A 217 -14.69 23.12 11.80
C ARG A 217 -13.57 23.52 10.86
N ALA A 218 -12.47 23.98 11.44
CA ALA A 218 -11.23 24.15 10.68
C ALA A 218 -10.75 22.79 10.19
N VAL A 219 -10.21 22.75 8.98
CA VAL A 219 -9.62 21.58 8.37
C VAL A 219 -8.12 21.79 8.28
N VAL A 220 -7.34 20.79 8.66
CA VAL A 220 -5.88 20.77 8.56
C VAL A 220 -5.44 19.50 7.82
N ILE A 221 -4.17 19.46 7.41
CA ILE A 221 -3.54 18.28 6.84
C ILE A 221 -2.51 17.77 7.86
N VAL A 222 -2.70 16.54 8.34
CA VAL A 222 -1.76 15.87 9.24
C VAL A 222 -0.76 15.10 8.37
N PRO A 223 0.54 15.45 8.37
CA PRO A 223 1.50 14.90 7.41
C PRO A 223 1.64 13.37 7.49
N GLU A 224 1.56 12.83 8.70
CA GLU A 224 1.77 11.41 8.94
C GLU A 224 0.94 10.92 10.13
N VAL A 225 0.17 9.86 9.92
CA VAL A 225 -0.58 9.14 10.96
C VAL A 225 -0.33 7.65 10.78
N THR A 226 0.25 6.99 11.78
CA THR A 226 0.49 5.55 11.74
C THR A 226 -0.46 4.83 12.68
N LEU A 227 -1.26 3.93 12.13
CA LEU A 227 -2.26 3.12 12.84
C LEU A 227 -2.02 1.64 12.56
N ALA A 228 -1.83 0.85 13.63
CA ALA A 228 -1.58 -0.59 13.56
C ALA A 228 -0.45 -0.99 12.58
N GLY A 229 0.59 -0.15 12.45
CA GLY A 229 1.73 -0.37 11.56
C GLY A 229 1.50 0.04 10.09
N ARG A 230 0.34 0.60 9.75
CA ARG A 230 0.09 1.25 8.46
C ARG A 230 0.19 2.75 8.60
N THR A 231 1.03 3.37 7.78
CA THR A 231 1.23 4.82 7.74
C THR A 231 0.33 5.45 6.67
N PHE A 232 -0.35 6.52 7.05
CA PHE A 232 -1.17 7.36 6.19
C PHE A 232 -0.51 8.73 6.10
N TYR A 233 -0.38 9.25 4.88
CA TYR A 233 0.22 10.56 4.62
C TYR A 233 -0.83 11.59 4.26
N ASP A 234 -0.55 12.85 4.58
CA ASP A 234 -1.39 14.00 4.25
C ASP A 234 -2.87 13.81 4.64
N VAL A 235 -3.09 13.24 5.83
CA VAL A 235 -4.42 12.91 6.34
C VAL A 235 -5.20 14.18 6.64
N ARG A 236 -6.28 14.40 5.88
CA ARG A 236 -7.21 15.50 6.12
C ARG A 236 -7.91 15.30 7.46
N ALA A 237 -7.81 16.29 8.35
CA ALA A 237 -8.40 16.23 9.68
C ALA A 237 -9.20 17.49 10.04
N HIS A 238 -10.34 17.31 10.70
CA HIS A 238 -11.06 18.44 11.31
C HIS A 238 -10.48 18.74 12.69
N VAL A 239 -10.49 20.01 13.07
CA VAL A 239 -10.06 20.47 14.39
C VAL A 239 -11.28 20.73 15.26
N SER A 240 -11.28 20.20 16.48
CA SER A 240 -12.30 20.50 17.50
C SER A 240 -11.67 21.03 18.78
N SER A 241 -12.26 22.09 19.33
CA SER A 241 -11.93 22.63 20.64
C SER A 241 -12.46 21.78 21.79
N ASP A 242 -13.47 20.94 21.52
CA ASP A 242 -14.24 20.23 22.54
C ASP A 242 -13.79 18.76 22.68
N LEU A 243 -12.87 18.32 21.83
CA LEU A 243 -12.34 16.96 21.85
C LEU A 243 -11.48 16.75 23.11
N GLN A 244 -11.86 15.78 23.94
CA GLN A 244 -11.21 15.49 25.23
C GLN A 244 -9.95 14.62 25.10
N VAL A 245 -9.73 14.04 23.93
CA VAL A 245 -8.54 13.25 23.57
C VAL A 245 -7.74 13.95 22.46
N PRO A 246 -6.47 13.58 22.25
CA PRO A 246 -5.68 14.14 21.16
C PRO A 246 -6.35 14.00 19.78
N ALA A 247 -6.96 12.85 19.50
CA ALA A 247 -7.61 12.55 18.23
C ALA A 247 -8.76 11.54 18.37
N ASN A 248 -9.65 11.49 17.39
CA ASN A 248 -10.68 10.47 17.20
C ASN A 248 -10.55 9.92 15.78
N VAL A 249 -10.33 8.60 15.69
CA VAL A 249 -10.11 7.85 14.46
C VAL A 249 -11.43 7.26 13.98
N GLY A 250 -11.91 7.79 12.85
CA GLY A 250 -13.17 7.39 12.23
C GLY A 250 -13.04 6.37 11.09
N VAL A 251 -14.18 6.08 10.46
CA VAL A 251 -14.35 5.12 9.36
C VAL A 251 -13.37 5.36 8.20
N SER A 252 -13.06 6.62 7.88
CA SER A 252 -12.11 6.97 6.81
C SER A 252 -10.74 6.28 6.90
N LEU A 253 -10.23 6.07 8.12
CA LEU A 253 -8.97 5.36 8.37
C LEU A 253 -9.23 3.88 8.69
N LEU A 254 -10.29 3.60 9.45
CA LEU A 254 -10.63 2.24 9.88
C LEU A 254 -11.02 1.31 8.73
N ARG A 255 -11.60 1.83 7.64
CA ARG A 255 -12.00 1.05 6.46
C ARG A 255 -10.85 0.33 5.74
N HIS A 256 -9.61 0.74 6.01
CA HIS A 256 -8.42 0.09 5.50
C HIS A 256 -8.05 -1.21 6.21
N PHE A 257 -8.79 -1.58 7.26
CA PHE A 257 -8.53 -2.76 8.08
C PHE A 257 -9.76 -3.66 8.11
N MET A 258 -9.54 -4.97 8.20
CA MET A 258 -10.50 -5.86 8.85
C MET A 258 -10.34 -5.70 10.36
N ILE A 259 -11.43 -5.34 11.01
CA ILE A 259 -11.44 -4.92 12.41
C ILE A 259 -12.02 -6.06 13.23
N VAL A 260 -11.30 -6.54 14.24
CA VAL A 260 -11.87 -7.47 15.22
C VAL A 260 -11.87 -6.80 16.57
N THR A 261 -13.04 -6.51 17.12
CA THR A 261 -13.21 -5.86 18.42
C THR A 261 -13.48 -6.91 19.49
N ASP A 262 -12.91 -6.73 20.68
CA ASP A 262 -13.19 -7.52 21.89
C ASP A 262 -13.18 -6.59 23.10
N PHE A 263 -14.25 -5.77 23.22
CA PHE A 263 -14.37 -4.76 24.27
C PHE A 263 -14.39 -5.35 25.70
N PRO A 264 -15.02 -6.53 25.95
CA PRO A 264 -14.94 -7.18 27.26
C PRO A 264 -13.50 -7.47 27.70
N GLU A 265 -12.65 -7.89 26.75
CA GLU A 265 -11.25 -8.20 26.99
C GLU A 265 -10.30 -7.04 26.69
N LYS A 266 -10.84 -5.84 26.44
CA LYS A 266 -10.12 -4.59 26.16
C LYS A 266 -9.09 -4.73 25.03
N ARG A 267 -9.46 -5.38 23.93
CA ARG A 267 -8.59 -5.59 22.77
C ARG A 267 -9.27 -5.28 21.46
N VAL A 268 -8.49 -4.83 20.49
CA VAL A 268 -8.89 -4.72 19.09
C VAL A 268 -7.76 -5.18 18.17
N TRP A 269 -8.09 -5.86 17.09
CA TRP A 269 -7.16 -6.17 16.01
C TRP A 269 -7.54 -5.35 14.79
N LEU A 270 -6.56 -4.64 14.24
CA LEU A 270 -6.69 -3.91 12.99
C LEU A 270 -5.80 -4.61 11.97
N ILE A 271 -6.41 -5.45 11.14
CA ILE A 271 -5.71 -6.30 10.18
C ILE A 271 -5.73 -5.57 8.84
N ASP A 272 -4.58 -5.12 8.35
CA ASP A 272 -4.51 -4.38 7.07
C ASP A 272 -5.14 -5.20 5.94
N ARG A 273 -6.15 -4.65 5.26
CA ARG A 273 -6.87 -5.35 4.17
C ARG A 273 -5.95 -5.78 3.04
N ARG A 274 -4.84 -5.06 2.82
CA ARG A 274 -3.80 -5.43 1.85
C ARG A 274 -3.14 -6.78 2.14
N ARG A 275 -3.33 -7.31 3.35
CA ARG A 275 -2.82 -8.63 3.76
C ARG A 275 -3.88 -9.73 3.73
N GLN A 276 -5.11 -9.45 3.23
CA GLN A 276 -6.24 -10.38 3.31
C GLN A 276 -6.92 -10.76 1.97
N THR A 277 -6.53 -10.19 0.84
CA THR A 277 -7.08 -10.56 -0.48
C THR A 277 -6.44 -11.83 -1.02
N THR A 278 -6.76 -12.97 -0.42
CA THR A 278 -6.21 -14.28 -0.83
C THR A 278 -6.66 -14.81 -2.20
N THR A 279 -7.27 -14.02 -3.07
CA THR A 279 -7.58 -14.41 -4.46
C THR A 279 -7.88 -13.17 -5.33
N THR A 280 -6.96 -12.79 -6.20
CA THR A 280 -7.25 -11.90 -7.33
C THR A 280 -6.36 -12.29 -8.51
N ASP A 281 -6.93 -13.04 -9.46
CA ASP A 281 -6.42 -13.07 -10.83
C ASP A 281 -6.22 -11.62 -11.28
N VAL A 282 -4.98 -11.21 -11.54
CA VAL A 282 -4.68 -9.86 -12.04
C VAL A 282 -5.27 -9.74 -13.44
N SER A 283 -6.47 -9.17 -13.56
CA SER A 283 -7.21 -9.16 -14.83
C SER A 283 -6.50 -8.29 -15.87
N ALA A 284 -6.37 -8.81 -17.09
CA ALA A 284 -5.72 -8.10 -18.20
C ALA A 284 -6.36 -6.72 -18.46
N SER A 285 -5.51 -5.72 -18.66
CA SER A 285 -5.89 -4.37 -19.09
C SER A 285 -5.24 -4.08 -20.44
N PRO A 286 -5.88 -4.45 -21.57
CA PRO A 286 -5.25 -4.44 -22.90
C PRO A 286 -4.78 -3.04 -23.34
N HIS A 287 -5.41 -1.99 -22.83
CA HIS A 287 -5.16 -0.59 -23.19
C HIS A 287 -4.30 0.16 -22.17
N GLY A 288 -3.93 -0.48 -21.06
CA GLY A 288 -3.23 0.14 -19.94
C GLY A 288 -4.15 0.95 -19.02
N GLY A 289 -3.72 1.14 -17.79
CA GLY A 289 -4.35 1.97 -16.76
C GLY A 289 -3.39 3.04 -16.25
N ARG A 290 -3.91 3.92 -15.39
CA ARG A 290 -3.09 4.86 -14.62
C ARG A 290 -3.37 4.70 -13.13
N ILE A 291 -2.33 4.89 -12.33
CA ILE A 291 -2.40 4.97 -10.87
C ILE A 291 -1.97 6.37 -10.42
N GLU A 292 -2.67 6.96 -9.47
CA GLU A 292 -2.22 8.19 -8.83
C GLU A 292 -1.36 7.78 -7.65
N THR A 293 -0.09 8.20 -7.66
CA THR A 293 0.87 7.82 -6.62
C THR A 293 1.20 8.98 -5.69
N SER A 294 1.79 8.68 -4.53
CA SER A 294 2.30 9.68 -3.57
C SER A 294 3.81 9.51 -3.33
N PRO A 295 4.57 10.58 -3.03
CA PRO A 295 4.15 11.96 -2.78
C PRO A 295 3.86 12.76 -4.07
N GLY A 296 2.91 13.70 -3.95
CA GLY A 296 2.37 14.54 -5.03
C GLY A 296 1.48 13.72 -5.98
N PRO A 297 0.32 14.21 -6.46
CA PRO A 297 -0.51 13.44 -7.37
C PRO A 297 0.23 13.25 -8.70
N VAL A 298 0.91 12.11 -8.83
CA VAL A 298 1.66 11.72 -10.03
C VAL A 298 0.95 10.54 -10.66
N SER A 299 0.42 10.75 -11.84
CA SER A 299 -0.27 9.73 -12.59
C SER A 299 0.76 8.85 -13.32
N GLN A 300 0.87 7.59 -12.91
CA GLN A 300 1.79 6.62 -13.50
C GLN A 300 1.06 5.58 -14.32
N TRP A 301 1.63 5.24 -15.48
CA TRP A 301 1.04 4.30 -16.43
C TRP A 301 1.48 2.88 -16.13
N TYR A 302 0.55 1.94 -16.27
CA TYR A 302 0.84 0.51 -16.26
C TYR A 302 -0.04 -0.24 -17.27
N ARG A 303 0.36 -1.46 -17.62
CA ARG A 303 -0.45 -2.40 -18.42
C ARG A 303 -0.28 -3.81 -17.91
N VAL A 304 -1.40 -4.52 -17.77
CA VAL A 304 -1.43 -5.94 -17.41
C VAL A 304 -1.77 -6.74 -18.66
N ALA A 305 -0.96 -7.75 -18.98
CA ALA A 305 -1.22 -8.65 -20.09
C ALA A 305 -0.71 -10.07 -19.81
N GLY A 306 -1.05 -11.01 -20.69
CA GLY A 306 -0.63 -12.40 -20.59
C GLY A 306 -1.62 -13.31 -19.87
N LYS A 307 -1.13 -14.51 -19.52
CA LYS A 307 -1.91 -15.56 -18.87
C LYS A 307 -2.14 -15.21 -17.39
N PRO A 308 -3.37 -15.32 -16.85
CA PRO A 308 -3.63 -15.04 -15.44
C PRO A 308 -2.70 -15.81 -14.50
N SER A 309 -2.19 -15.13 -13.48
CA SER A 309 -1.29 -15.64 -12.45
C SER A 309 -1.54 -14.89 -11.13
N ASP A 310 -1.55 -15.63 -10.02
CA ASP A 310 -1.61 -15.07 -8.66
C ASP A 310 -0.30 -14.37 -8.25
N THR A 311 0.77 -14.53 -9.03
CA THR A 311 2.07 -13.91 -8.80
C THR A 311 2.59 -13.34 -10.12
N PRO A 312 2.13 -12.13 -10.50
CA PRO A 312 2.54 -11.52 -11.76
C PRO A 312 4.03 -11.19 -11.77
N ILE A 313 4.62 -11.13 -12.97
CA ILE A 313 5.90 -10.47 -13.17
C ILE A 313 5.66 -8.97 -13.32
N VAL A 314 6.33 -8.16 -12.50
CA VAL A 314 6.38 -6.70 -12.67
C VAL A 314 7.73 -6.31 -13.26
N LEU A 315 7.69 -5.65 -14.41
CA LEU A 315 8.87 -5.22 -15.14
C LEU A 315 9.32 -3.83 -14.66
N LEU A 316 10.56 -3.74 -14.19
CA LEU A 316 11.21 -2.49 -13.82
C LEU A 316 12.30 -2.16 -14.84
N HIS A 317 12.01 -1.18 -15.70
CA HIS A 317 12.91 -0.74 -16.76
C HIS A 317 14.15 0.01 -16.23
N GLY A 318 15.17 0.09 -17.09
CA GLY A 318 16.41 0.80 -16.85
C GLY A 318 16.34 2.32 -17.09
N GLY A 319 17.50 2.89 -17.40
CA GLY A 319 17.76 4.32 -17.34
C GLY A 319 18.50 4.64 -16.04
N PRO A 320 18.36 5.82 -15.44
CA PRO A 320 17.01 6.20 -15.03
C PRO A 320 16.28 6.96 -16.12
N GLY A 321 14.98 6.71 -16.26
CA GLY A 321 14.10 7.51 -17.14
C GLY A 321 13.77 6.91 -18.50
N GLN A 322 14.06 5.61 -18.74
CA GLN A 322 13.59 4.93 -19.95
C GLN A 322 12.07 4.69 -19.89
N GLY A 323 11.57 3.56 -20.36
CA GLY A 323 10.19 3.15 -20.13
C GLY A 323 10.01 1.66 -20.44
N SER A 324 8.80 1.15 -20.25
CA SER A 324 8.48 -0.27 -20.45
C SER A 324 8.39 -0.70 -21.93
N GLN A 325 8.54 0.22 -22.89
CA GLN A 325 8.33 -0.02 -24.32
C GLN A 325 9.27 -1.09 -24.87
N THR A 326 10.55 -1.04 -24.49
CA THR A 326 11.54 -2.03 -24.93
C THR A 326 11.15 -3.43 -24.48
N PHE A 327 10.71 -3.61 -23.22
CA PHE A 327 10.18 -4.89 -22.76
C PHE A 327 8.91 -5.30 -23.50
N GLN A 328 7.97 -4.36 -23.66
CA GLN A 328 6.68 -4.60 -24.32
C GLN A 328 6.84 -5.03 -25.78
N ALA A 329 7.83 -4.49 -26.48
CA ALA A 329 8.11 -4.80 -27.88
C ALA A 329 8.96 -6.06 -28.08
N SER A 330 9.64 -6.54 -27.03
CA SER A 330 10.61 -7.63 -27.13
C SER A 330 10.21 -8.90 -26.39
N ILE A 331 10.67 -9.08 -25.16
CA ILE A 331 10.51 -10.32 -24.38
C ILE A 331 9.11 -10.45 -23.79
N GLY A 332 8.41 -9.34 -23.62
CA GLY A 332 7.07 -9.28 -23.04
C GLY A 332 6.09 -10.30 -23.64
N PRO A 333 5.85 -10.31 -24.96
CA PRO A 333 4.98 -11.30 -25.62
C PRO A 333 5.36 -12.78 -25.41
N GLU A 334 6.63 -13.09 -25.14
CA GLU A 334 7.05 -14.46 -24.82
C GLU A 334 6.71 -14.81 -23.37
N LEU A 335 6.93 -13.88 -22.42
CA LEU A 335 6.55 -14.05 -21.01
C LEU A 335 5.02 -14.15 -20.84
N GLU A 336 4.27 -13.34 -21.59
CA GLU A 336 2.80 -13.31 -21.59
C GLU A 336 2.18 -14.69 -21.92
N LYS A 337 2.91 -15.59 -22.59
CA LYS A 337 2.43 -16.95 -22.93
C LYS A 337 2.25 -17.85 -21.71
N PHE A 338 2.98 -17.60 -20.63
CA PHE A 338 3.00 -18.49 -19.47
C PHE A 338 2.71 -17.81 -18.14
N THR A 339 2.77 -16.48 -18.04
CA THR A 339 2.43 -15.74 -16.82
C THR A 339 1.78 -14.38 -17.11
N THR A 340 1.34 -13.70 -16.05
CA THR A 340 0.86 -12.32 -16.12
C THR A 340 2.04 -11.39 -16.07
N VAL A 341 2.10 -10.44 -17.00
CA VAL A 341 3.16 -9.45 -17.12
C VAL A 341 2.57 -8.06 -16.90
N VAL A 342 3.16 -7.33 -15.96
CA VAL A 342 2.84 -5.94 -15.64
C VAL A 342 3.95 -5.07 -16.18
N TYR A 343 3.64 -4.32 -17.23
CA TYR A 343 4.49 -3.27 -17.77
C TYR A 343 4.24 -2.01 -16.97
N PHE A 344 5.28 -1.45 -16.37
CA PHE A 344 5.17 -0.25 -15.55
C PHE A 344 6.12 0.82 -16.06
N ASP A 345 5.60 2.00 -16.35
CA ASP A 345 6.42 3.17 -16.62
C ASP A 345 6.66 3.90 -15.30
N GLN A 346 7.91 3.93 -14.84
CA GLN A 346 8.26 4.57 -13.57
C GLN A 346 7.93 6.07 -13.61
N ARG A 347 7.81 6.71 -12.45
CA ARG A 347 7.63 8.15 -12.34
C ARG A 347 8.70 8.88 -13.16
N GLY A 348 8.31 9.90 -13.92
CA GLY A 348 9.24 10.64 -14.80
C GLY A 348 9.62 9.92 -16.10
N SER A 349 9.01 8.76 -16.39
CA SER A 349 9.47 7.83 -17.43
C SER A 349 8.33 7.46 -18.38
N GLY A 350 8.65 7.15 -19.63
CA GLY A 350 7.68 6.69 -20.65
C GLY A 350 6.38 7.52 -20.70
N ARG A 351 5.26 6.85 -20.43
CA ARG A 351 3.88 7.41 -20.46
C ARG A 351 3.41 7.95 -19.11
N SER A 352 4.22 7.81 -18.06
CA SER A 352 3.94 8.36 -16.74
C SER A 352 4.20 9.86 -16.70
N ASP A 353 3.59 10.52 -15.73
CA ASP A 353 3.80 11.94 -15.51
C ASP A 353 5.26 12.24 -15.19
N ARG A 354 5.68 13.45 -15.57
CA ARG A 354 7.03 14.00 -15.34
C ARG A 354 6.93 15.22 -14.43
N PRO A 355 6.91 15.01 -13.10
CA PRO A 355 6.92 16.13 -12.17
C PRO A 355 8.12 17.05 -12.39
N SER A 356 7.86 18.35 -12.42
CA SER A 356 8.93 19.36 -12.55
C SER A 356 9.72 19.55 -11.25
N ASN A 357 9.17 19.11 -10.11
CA ASN A 357 9.84 19.19 -8.83
C ASN A 357 10.85 18.03 -8.67
N PRO A 358 12.17 18.30 -8.63
CA PRO A 358 13.18 17.26 -8.46
C PRO A 358 13.11 16.54 -7.10
N ASP A 359 12.43 17.13 -6.11
CA ASP A 359 12.22 16.48 -4.81
C ASP A 359 11.29 15.28 -4.88
N LEU A 360 10.48 15.19 -5.94
CA LEU A 360 9.62 14.05 -6.21
C LEU A 360 10.37 12.89 -6.87
N TYR A 361 11.69 13.00 -7.08
CA TYR A 361 12.53 11.91 -7.56
C TYR A 361 13.53 11.49 -6.47
N SER A 362 13.39 10.26 -5.98
CA SER A 362 14.37 9.58 -5.14
C SER A 362 14.14 8.08 -5.20
N ILE A 363 15.16 7.27 -4.90
CA ILE A 363 15.00 5.80 -4.81
C ILE A 363 13.86 5.41 -3.85
N PRO A 364 13.77 5.96 -2.61
CA PRO A 364 12.66 5.64 -1.71
C PRO A 364 11.26 5.95 -2.27
N ILE A 365 11.13 7.05 -3.03
CA ILE A 365 9.87 7.41 -3.69
C ILE A 365 9.53 6.39 -4.78
N LEU A 366 10.47 6.09 -5.69
CA LEU A 366 10.25 5.10 -6.76
C LEU A 366 9.95 3.70 -6.22
N VAL A 367 10.53 3.34 -5.08
CA VAL A 367 10.23 2.10 -4.35
C VAL A 367 8.83 2.14 -3.73
N SER A 368 8.36 3.31 -3.28
CA SER A 368 6.98 3.48 -2.79
C SER A 368 5.95 3.36 -3.91
N ASP A 369 6.25 3.93 -5.09
CA ASP A 369 5.40 3.82 -6.29
C ASP A 369 5.13 2.36 -6.66
N LEU A 370 6.12 1.47 -6.45
CA LEU A 370 5.98 0.04 -6.67
C LEU A 370 5.02 -0.62 -5.66
N ASP A 371 5.03 -0.21 -4.39
CA ASP A 371 4.08 -0.73 -3.38
C ASP A 371 2.64 -0.37 -3.77
N GLU A 372 2.43 0.87 -4.19
CA GLU A 372 1.13 1.39 -4.62
C GLU A 372 0.66 0.72 -5.93
N LEU A 373 1.59 0.41 -6.84
CA LEU A 373 1.28 -0.38 -8.04
C LEU A 373 0.78 -1.78 -7.66
N LEU A 374 1.51 -2.51 -6.80
CA LEU A 374 1.11 -3.85 -6.39
C LEU A 374 -0.25 -3.85 -5.69
N ASP A 375 -0.48 -2.87 -4.81
CA ASP A 375 -1.77 -2.66 -4.15
C ASP A 375 -2.89 -2.40 -5.19
N THR A 376 -2.63 -1.58 -6.20
CA THR A 376 -3.63 -1.22 -7.22
C THR A 376 -4.02 -2.40 -8.11
N ILE A 377 -3.06 -3.26 -8.47
CA ILE A 377 -3.33 -4.44 -9.29
C ILE A 377 -3.83 -5.64 -8.47
N GLY A 378 -3.91 -5.51 -7.14
CA GLY A 378 -4.34 -6.60 -6.24
C GLY A 378 -3.32 -7.74 -6.16
N ALA A 379 -2.02 -7.44 -6.26
CA ALA A 379 -0.96 -8.43 -6.13
C ALA A 379 -0.41 -8.44 -4.70
N ASP A 380 -0.72 -9.53 -3.97
CA ASP A 380 -0.15 -9.78 -2.63
C ASP A 380 1.36 -9.99 -2.73
N GLN A 381 1.79 -10.78 -3.73
CA GLN A 381 3.19 -11.00 -4.07
C GLN A 381 3.41 -10.83 -5.57
N ALA A 382 4.61 -10.38 -5.94
CA ALA A 382 5.03 -10.32 -7.33
C ALA A 382 6.43 -10.91 -7.51
N ILE A 383 6.74 -11.29 -8.75
CA ILE A 383 8.12 -11.51 -9.18
C ILE A 383 8.60 -10.23 -9.83
N LEU A 384 9.67 -9.63 -9.30
CA LEU A 384 10.19 -8.39 -9.88
C LEU A 384 11.27 -8.74 -10.89
N LEU A 385 11.09 -8.28 -12.12
CA LEU A 385 12.12 -8.36 -13.16
C LEU A 385 12.73 -6.97 -13.35
N GLY A 386 13.90 -6.76 -12.76
CA GLY A 386 14.62 -5.49 -12.81
C GLY A 386 15.76 -5.51 -13.82
N HIS A 387 15.76 -4.57 -14.76
CA HIS A 387 16.86 -4.37 -15.71
C HIS A 387 17.63 -3.09 -15.40
N SER A 388 18.96 -3.16 -15.38
CA SER A 388 19.81 -1.98 -15.19
C SER A 388 19.44 -1.22 -13.91
N PHE A 389 19.16 0.09 -13.96
CA PHE A 389 18.64 0.82 -12.80
C PHE A 389 17.34 0.24 -12.21
N GLY A 390 16.50 -0.42 -13.00
CA GLY A 390 15.35 -1.17 -12.48
C GLY A 390 15.74 -2.28 -11.50
N SER A 391 16.97 -2.82 -11.58
CA SER A 391 17.49 -3.77 -10.59
C SER A 391 17.77 -3.11 -9.23
N VAL A 392 18.16 -1.83 -9.20
CA VAL A 392 18.30 -1.05 -7.96
C VAL A 392 16.95 -0.96 -7.27
N LEU A 393 15.90 -0.61 -8.01
CA LEU A 393 14.54 -0.53 -7.48
C LEU A 393 14.04 -1.89 -6.99
N ALA A 394 14.31 -2.97 -7.74
CA ALA A 394 13.93 -4.33 -7.37
C ALA A 394 14.60 -4.78 -6.05
N LEU A 395 15.91 -4.54 -5.92
CA LEU A 395 16.68 -4.88 -4.72
C LEU A 395 16.19 -4.11 -3.50
N GLU A 396 16.02 -2.79 -3.63
CA GLU A 396 15.55 -1.93 -2.54
C GLU A 396 14.12 -2.28 -2.11
N TYR A 397 13.23 -2.56 -3.07
CA TYR A 397 11.86 -2.97 -2.75
C TYR A 397 11.84 -4.33 -2.05
N ALA A 398 12.59 -5.32 -2.55
CA ALA A 398 12.64 -6.64 -1.91
C ALA A 398 13.24 -6.60 -0.51
N ALA A 399 14.22 -5.73 -0.25
CA ALA A 399 14.76 -5.53 1.09
C ALA A 399 13.79 -4.79 2.03
N LYS A 400 12.95 -3.90 1.49
CA LYS A 400 11.95 -3.13 2.25
C LYS A 400 10.68 -3.95 2.53
N GLN A 401 10.22 -4.73 1.57
CA GLN A 401 8.96 -5.49 1.59
C GLN A 401 9.20 -6.96 1.15
N PRO A 402 10.03 -7.73 1.88
CA PRO A 402 10.40 -9.09 1.47
C PRO A 402 9.20 -10.02 1.30
N ASP A 403 8.16 -9.83 2.12
CA ASP A 403 6.94 -10.64 2.06
C ASP A 403 6.10 -10.37 0.79
N ARG A 404 6.30 -9.23 0.11
CA ARG A 404 5.61 -8.84 -1.13
C ARG A 404 6.33 -9.33 -2.39
N VAL A 405 7.47 -9.98 -2.26
CA VAL A 405 8.30 -10.41 -3.39
C VAL A 405 8.48 -11.92 -3.36
N ALA A 406 7.83 -12.62 -4.29
CA ALA A 406 7.94 -14.08 -4.41
C ALA A 406 9.28 -14.52 -5.04
N GLY A 407 9.90 -13.65 -5.84
CA GLY A 407 11.20 -13.87 -6.44
C GLY A 407 11.73 -12.65 -7.17
N LEU A 408 13.03 -12.63 -7.39
CA LEU A 408 13.72 -11.56 -8.13
C LEU A 408 14.40 -12.13 -9.37
N VAL A 409 14.20 -11.47 -10.51
CA VAL A 409 14.98 -11.69 -11.74
C VAL A 409 15.69 -10.39 -12.08
N LEU A 410 17.01 -10.38 -11.96
CA LEU A 410 17.83 -9.18 -12.15
C LEU A 410 18.70 -9.36 -13.38
N THR A 411 18.68 -8.42 -14.31
CA THR A 411 19.46 -8.51 -15.56
C THR A 411 20.19 -7.21 -15.86
N GLY A 412 21.47 -7.31 -16.23
CA GLY A 412 22.38 -6.15 -16.26
C GLY A 412 22.35 -5.42 -14.91
N ALA A 413 22.45 -6.17 -13.81
CA ALA A 413 22.11 -5.69 -12.48
C ALA A 413 23.19 -4.76 -11.92
N ILE A 414 22.78 -3.80 -11.09
CA ILE A 414 23.70 -2.80 -10.50
C ILE A 414 23.61 -2.80 -8.97
N PRO A 415 24.10 -3.85 -8.30
CA PRO A 415 24.08 -3.89 -6.85
C PRO A 415 25.12 -2.97 -6.21
N ASP A 416 26.15 -2.55 -6.96
CA ASP A 416 27.19 -1.65 -6.49
C ASP A 416 27.72 -0.77 -7.64
N MET A 417 27.36 0.51 -7.62
CA MET A 417 27.72 1.48 -8.66
C MET A 417 29.22 1.80 -8.68
N PRO A 418 29.88 2.13 -7.56
CA PRO A 418 31.32 2.35 -7.55
C PRO A 418 32.14 1.18 -8.11
N GLU A 419 31.72 -0.06 -7.87
CA GLU A 419 32.42 -1.26 -8.35
C GLU A 419 32.26 -1.41 -9.87
N ALA A 420 31.07 -1.15 -10.40
CA ALA A 420 30.82 -1.09 -11.84
C ALA A 420 31.65 0.02 -12.51
N LEU A 421 31.76 1.21 -11.90
CA LEU A 421 32.60 2.30 -12.40
C LEU A 421 34.09 1.94 -12.37
N GLN A 422 34.54 1.21 -11.35
CA GLN A 422 35.90 0.73 -11.29
C GLN A 422 36.20 -0.26 -12.44
N ALA A 423 35.25 -1.13 -12.79
CA ALA A 423 35.38 -2.04 -13.93
C ALA A 423 35.50 -1.26 -15.26
N LEU A 424 34.67 -0.24 -15.46
CA LEU A 424 34.76 0.67 -16.61
C LEU A 424 36.12 1.39 -16.68
N CYS A 425 36.66 1.79 -15.54
CA CYS A 425 37.99 2.40 -15.47
C CYS A 425 39.12 1.44 -15.85
N LYS A 426 39.05 0.17 -15.41
CA LYS A 426 40.01 -0.87 -15.83
C LYS A 426 39.92 -1.13 -17.33
N ARG A 427 38.72 -1.17 -17.88
CA ARG A 427 38.51 -1.29 -19.32
C ARG A 427 39.11 -0.11 -20.07
N LEU A 428 38.81 1.11 -19.64
CA LEU A 428 39.35 2.34 -20.22
C LEU A 428 40.88 2.36 -20.19
N GLU A 429 41.49 1.95 -19.07
CA GLU A 429 42.96 1.83 -18.96
C GLU A 429 43.55 0.87 -19.99
N SER A 430 42.83 -0.22 -20.31
CA SER A 430 43.30 -1.22 -21.28
C SER A 430 43.08 -0.81 -22.75
N GLU A 431 41.95 -0.16 -23.05
CA GLU A 431 41.53 0.18 -24.42
C GLU A 431 42.11 1.52 -24.88
N ASP A 432 42.16 2.51 -23.98
CA ASP A 432 42.60 3.88 -24.25
C ASP A 432 43.37 4.46 -23.04
N PRO A 433 44.64 4.08 -22.86
CA PRO A 433 45.46 4.55 -21.74
C PRO A 433 45.58 6.08 -21.66
N ASP A 434 45.45 6.78 -22.79
CA ASP A 434 45.51 8.24 -22.83
C ASP A 434 44.20 8.86 -22.29
N ALA A 435 43.04 8.29 -22.64
CA ALA A 435 41.75 8.68 -22.07
C ALA A 435 41.67 8.35 -20.57
N TYR A 436 42.18 7.19 -20.16
CA TYR A 436 42.30 6.86 -18.75
C TYR A 436 43.12 7.91 -17.97
N ARG A 437 44.29 8.33 -18.49
CA ARG A 437 45.08 9.39 -17.82
C ARG A 437 44.33 10.73 -17.71
N ARG A 438 43.39 11.02 -18.61
CA ARG A 438 42.51 12.21 -18.51
C ARG A 438 41.39 12.06 -17.49
N SER A 439 40.93 10.84 -17.20
CA SER A 439 39.86 10.58 -16.23
C SER A 439 40.33 10.45 -14.79
N ILE A 440 41.65 10.39 -14.56
CA ILE A 440 42.23 10.33 -13.22
C ILE A 440 42.29 11.70 -12.56
N SER A 441 41.80 11.77 -11.32
CA SER A 441 41.98 12.89 -10.40
C SER A 441 42.46 12.42 -9.03
N MET A 442 43.06 13.32 -8.25
CA MET A 442 43.43 13.08 -6.85
C MET A 442 42.38 13.71 -5.93
N VAL A 443 41.72 12.90 -5.09
CA VAL A 443 40.73 13.35 -4.10
C VAL A 443 41.14 12.80 -2.74
N ASP A 444 41.39 13.67 -1.76
CA ASP A 444 41.81 13.31 -0.40
C ASP A 444 43.00 12.34 -0.33
N GLY A 445 43.96 12.49 -1.26
CA GLY A 445 45.15 11.64 -1.33
C GLY A 445 44.93 10.27 -1.98
N THR A 446 43.72 9.99 -2.47
CA THR A 446 43.37 8.80 -3.23
C THR A 446 43.20 9.11 -4.71
N GLN A 447 43.64 8.18 -5.58
CA GLN A 447 43.45 8.28 -7.01
C GLN A 447 42.03 7.84 -7.35
N LYS A 448 41.24 8.72 -7.97
CA LYS A 448 39.88 8.45 -8.41
C LYS A 448 39.79 8.54 -9.92
N CYS A 449 39.17 7.53 -10.53
CA CYS A 449 38.89 7.50 -11.95
C CYS A 449 37.41 7.83 -12.20
N GLU A 450 37.14 8.76 -13.12
CA GLU A 450 35.80 9.14 -13.57
C GLU A 450 35.65 8.79 -15.05
N PRO A 451 35.22 7.55 -15.40
CA PRO A 451 35.38 7.02 -16.75
C PRO A 451 34.64 7.84 -17.82
N PHE A 452 33.50 8.43 -17.46
CA PHE A 452 32.71 9.24 -18.38
C PHE A 452 33.35 10.62 -18.68
N ALA A 453 34.24 11.12 -17.82
CA ALA A 453 34.94 12.39 -18.06
C ALA A 453 36.08 12.27 -19.08
N ALA A 454 36.41 11.05 -19.51
CA ALA A 454 37.53 10.77 -20.42
C ALA A 454 37.31 11.25 -21.87
N TYR A 455 36.04 11.46 -22.24
CA TYR A 455 35.54 11.64 -23.60
C TYR A 455 34.58 12.83 -23.71
N ASP A 456 34.53 13.45 -24.88
CA ASP A 456 33.45 14.38 -25.24
C ASP A 456 32.10 13.65 -25.39
N ASP A 457 31.00 14.39 -25.55
CA ASP A 457 29.66 13.79 -25.53
C ASP A 457 29.44 12.76 -26.64
N LYS A 458 30.01 12.97 -27.83
CA LYS A 458 29.87 12.02 -28.94
C LYS A 458 30.69 10.76 -28.68
N GLN A 459 31.96 10.94 -28.32
CA GLN A 459 32.86 9.84 -28.00
C GLN A 459 32.34 9.01 -26.82
N ARG A 460 31.78 9.67 -25.80
CA ARG A 460 31.18 9.03 -24.63
C ARG A 460 29.97 8.19 -25.03
N LYS A 461 29.07 8.71 -25.88
CA LYS A 461 27.93 7.95 -26.40
C LYS A 461 28.41 6.68 -27.13
N ASP A 462 29.33 6.85 -28.08
CA ASP A 462 29.84 5.73 -28.89
C ASP A 462 30.53 4.66 -28.00
N TRP A 463 31.28 5.08 -26.96
CA TRP A 463 31.96 4.17 -26.04
C TRP A 463 31.02 3.43 -25.09
N ILE A 464 29.99 4.10 -24.58
CA ILE A 464 28.92 3.47 -23.77
C ILE A 464 28.13 2.46 -24.61
N GLU A 465 27.79 2.81 -25.86
CA GLU A 465 27.09 1.89 -26.75
C GLU A 465 27.91 0.61 -26.99
N GLN A 466 29.21 0.74 -27.25
CA GLN A 466 30.12 -0.41 -27.37
C GLN A 466 30.26 -1.21 -26.06
N ALA A 467 30.08 -0.57 -24.90
CA ALA A 467 30.08 -1.24 -23.60
C ALA A 467 28.87 -2.15 -23.42
N MET A 468 27.72 -1.70 -23.93
CA MET A 468 26.43 -2.32 -23.66
C MET A 468 26.02 -3.32 -24.76
N PHE A 469 26.41 -3.08 -26.01
CA PHE A 469 25.88 -3.77 -27.17
C PHE A 469 26.96 -4.47 -27.98
N PRO A 470 27.13 -5.80 -27.85
CA PRO A 470 27.96 -6.57 -28.77
C PRO A 470 27.38 -6.58 -30.20
N ASN A 471 26.08 -6.34 -30.34
CA ASN A 471 25.37 -6.30 -31.62
C ASN A 471 24.79 -4.89 -31.89
N PRO A 472 25.29 -4.14 -32.90
CA PRO A 472 24.78 -2.80 -33.21
C PRO A 472 23.34 -2.80 -33.75
N THR A 473 22.82 -3.96 -34.19
CA THR A 473 21.39 -4.07 -34.54
C THR A 473 20.51 -3.96 -33.31
N VAL A 474 20.93 -4.55 -32.19
CA VAL A 474 20.21 -4.47 -30.91
C VAL A 474 20.28 -3.04 -30.37
N ALA A 475 21.45 -2.39 -30.46
CA ALA A 475 21.61 -0.98 -30.09
C ALA A 475 20.58 -0.08 -30.80
N ARG A 476 20.45 -0.21 -32.13
CA ARG A 476 19.44 0.55 -32.90
C ARG A 476 18.00 0.21 -32.51
N GLN A 477 17.69 -1.06 -32.26
CA GLN A 477 16.34 -1.47 -31.84
C GLN A 477 15.94 -0.85 -30.51
N VAL A 478 16.86 -0.86 -29.53
CA VAL A 478 16.65 -0.18 -28.24
C VAL A 478 16.48 1.33 -28.47
N GLU A 479 17.33 1.95 -29.29
CA GLU A 479 17.20 3.39 -29.60
C GLU A 479 15.85 3.72 -30.25
N GLU A 480 15.33 2.86 -31.15
CA GLU A 480 14.03 3.01 -31.80
C GLU A 480 12.86 2.87 -30.82
N TRP A 481 12.92 1.94 -29.86
CA TRP A 481 11.84 1.69 -28.90
C TRP A 481 11.83 2.66 -27.72
N ASP A 482 13.01 3.05 -27.23
CA ASP A 482 13.13 3.98 -26.10
C ASP A 482 12.86 5.43 -26.51
N ASN A 483 13.06 5.77 -27.80
CA ASN A 483 12.86 7.14 -28.31
C ASN A 483 11.63 7.29 -29.21
N ILE A 484 10.57 6.53 -28.94
CA ILE A 484 9.26 6.79 -29.55
C ILE A 484 8.83 8.23 -29.24
N ASP A 485 8.30 8.93 -30.26
CA ASP A 485 7.88 10.33 -30.17
C ASP A 485 7.03 10.59 -28.91
N GLY A 486 7.50 11.53 -28.08
CA GLY A 486 6.84 11.93 -26.83
C GLY A 486 7.08 11.03 -25.63
N LEU A 487 7.78 9.90 -25.78
CA LEU A 487 8.06 8.96 -24.69
C LEU A 487 9.55 8.83 -24.33
N GLY A 488 10.42 9.51 -25.07
CA GLY A 488 11.86 9.50 -24.85
C GLY A 488 12.27 9.92 -23.42
N ASN A 489 13.45 9.46 -23.02
CA ASN A 489 14.07 9.84 -21.76
C ASN A 489 14.46 11.33 -21.80
N THR A 490 13.90 12.13 -20.91
CA THR A 490 14.19 13.58 -20.81
C THR A 490 15.47 13.87 -20.02
N GLY A 491 16.01 12.88 -19.31
CA GLY A 491 17.14 13.01 -18.40
C GLY A 491 16.79 13.64 -17.04
N GLU A 492 15.57 14.13 -16.85
CA GLU A 492 15.14 14.80 -15.60
C GLU A 492 15.24 13.86 -14.39
N LEU A 493 14.73 12.63 -14.52
CA LEU A 493 14.83 11.61 -13.48
C LEU A 493 16.29 11.26 -13.16
N GLY A 494 17.09 10.99 -14.20
CA GLY A 494 18.51 10.68 -14.06
C GLY A 494 19.27 11.79 -13.33
N ASN A 495 19.11 13.03 -13.77
CA ASN A 495 19.74 14.21 -13.16
C ASN A 495 19.39 14.36 -11.68
N ALA A 496 18.11 14.18 -11.33
CA ALA A 496 17.68 14.23 -9.94
C ALA A 496 18.34 13.13 -9.11
N LEU A 497 18.35 11.88 -9.58
CA LEU A 497 18.95 10.76 -8.85
C LEU A 497 20.47 10.86 -8.74
N TRP A 498 21.18 11.32 -9.77
CA TRP A 498 22.62 11.57 -9.70
C TRP A 498 22.95 12.64 -8.65
N SER A 499 22.17 13.74 -8.61
CA SER A 499 22.34 14.77 -7.59
C SER A 499 22.09 14.27 -6.15
N LYS A 500 21.33 13.17 -6.02
CA LYS A 500 21.00 12.50 -4.75
C LYS A 500 21.86 11.27 -4.46
N GLY A 501 22.99 11.13 -5.16
CA GLY A 501 24.00 10.15 -4.82
C GLY A 501 23.86 8.78 -5.47
N LEU A 502 23.10 8.64 -6.57
CA LEU A 502 23.00 7.37 -7.31
C LEU A 502 24.37 6.81 -7.72
N MET A 503 25.35 7.67 -8.05
CA MET A 503 26.71 7.25 -8.42
C MET A 503 27.49 6.60 -7.26
N SER A 504 27.02 6.77 -6.03
CA SER A 504 27.58 6.17 -4.82
C SER A 504 26.73 5.02 -4.29
N TYR A 505 25.70 4.59 -5.05
CA TYR A 505 24.78 3.55 -4.62
C TYR A 505 25.47 2.21 -4.37
N ARG A 506 25.15 1.60 -3.23
CA ARG A 506 25.57 0.26 -2.82
C ARG A 506 24.40 -0.43 -2.13
N PHE A 507 24.08 -1.64 -2.55
CA PHE A 507 23.08 -2.45 -1.88
C PHE A 507 23.71 -3.18 -0.69
N GLU A 508 23.31 -2.83 0.53
CA GLU A 508 23.91 -3.34 1.77
C GLU A 508 23.02 -4.34 2.55
N ALA A 509 21.82 -4.64 2.05
CA ALA A 509 20.80 -5.40 2.79
C ALA A 509 20.59 -6.82 2.25
N ALA A 510 21.66 -7.51 1.87
CA ALA A 510 21.62 -8.86 1.28
C ALA A 510 20.90 -9.88 2.18
N GLU A 511 21.04 -9.75 3.50
CA GLU A 511 20.38 -10.60 4.49
C GLU A 511 18.87 -10.48 4.53
N ARG A 512 18.30 -9.42 3.92
CA ARG A 512 16.86 -9.20 3.82
C ARG A 512 16.23 -9.85 2.60
N LEU A 513 17.04 -10.35 1.66
CA LEU A 513 16.57 -11.06 0.48
C LEU A 513 16.25 -12.52 0.86
N SER A 514 15.05 -12.73 1.39
CA SER A 514 14.55 -14.05 1.85
C SER A 514 13.97 -14.91 0.74
N MET A 515 13.70 -14.33 -0.42
CA MET A 515 13.14 -14.98 -1.61
C MET A 515 14.23 -15.50 -2.55
N PRO A 516 13.91 -16.43 -3.47
CA PRO A 516 14.81 -16.79 -4.55
C PRO A 516 15.19 -15.58 -5.42
N VAL A 517 16.46 -15.48 -5.78
CA VAL A 517 16.99 -14.41 -6.63
C VAL A 517 17.78 -15.03 -7.78
N LEU A 518 17.42 -14.65 -9.00
CA LEU A 518 18.10 -15.05 -10.22
C LEU A 518 18.76 -13.82 -10.86
N PHE A 519 20.07 -13.86 -10.98
CA PHE A 519 20.82 -12.92 -11.80
C PHE A 519 21.02 -13.50 -13.20
N ILE A 520 20.76 -12.70 -14.23
CA ILE A 520 21.02 -12.99 -15.64
C ILE A 520 21.96 -11.92 -16.17
N ASP A 521 23.24 -12.27 -16.24
CA ASP A 521 24.33 -11.40 -16.66
C ASP A 521 24.74 -11.68 -18.10
N GLY A 522 25.02 -10.62 -18.87
CA GLY A 522 25.62 -10.76 -20.19
C GLY A 522 27.13 -10.79 -20.09
N ALA A 523 27.79 -11.85 -20.57
CA ALA A 523 29.24 -11.97 -20.49
C ALA A 523 30.01 -10.88 -21.28
N LEU A 524 29.31 -10.17 -22.17
CA LEU A 524 29.82 -9.05 -22.96
C LEU A 524 29.28 -7.70 -22.47
N ASP A 525 28.61 -7.66 -21.31
CA ASP A 525 28.20 -6.42 -20.65
C ASP A 525 29.38 -5.80 -19.91
N HIS A 526 29.98 -4.79 -20.52
CA HIS A 526 31.06 -4.02 -19.90
C HIS A 526 30.56 -2.80 -19.12
N GLN A 527 29.25 -2.55 -19.09
CA GLN A 527 28.66 -1.41 -18.42
C GLN A 527 28.43 -1.66 -16.93
N THR A 528 27.95 -2.86 -16.57
CA THR A 528 27.61 -3.18 -15.17
C THR A 528 28.59 -4.12 -14.48
N ALA A 529 29.31 -4.91 -15.28
CA ALA A 529 30.28 -5.92 -14.84
C ALA A 529 29.68 -7.05 -13.98
N ILE A 530 30.28 -8.23 -14.05
CA ILE A 530 29.76 -9.44 -13.40
C ILE A 530 30.20 -9.54 -11.93
N GLU A 531 31.35 -8.96 -11.58
CA GLU A 531 31.97 -9.06 -10.26
C GLU A 531 31.07 -8.57 -9.11
N PRO A 532 30.45 -7.37 -9.15
CA PRO A 532 29.58 -6.92 -8.06
C PRO A 532 28.31 -7.79 -7.94
N GLN A 533 27.85 -8.39 -9.04
CA GLN A 533 26.72 -9.33 -9.03
C GLN A 533 27.12 -10.65 -8.36
N GLN A 534 28.28 -11.22 -8.69
CA GLN A 534 28.82 -12.41 -8.04
C GLN A 534 29.02 -12.22 -6.53
N GLU A 535 29.52 -11.06 -6.13
CA GLU A 535 29.69 -10.73 -4.72
C GLU A 535 28.36 -10.73 -3.98
N LEU A 536 27.32 -10.06 -4.53
CA LEU A 536 26.00 -10.07 -3.90
C LEU A 536 25.38 -11.48 -3.86
N VAL A 537 25.49 -12.24 -4.96
CA VAL A 537 24.99 -13.62 -5.03
C VAL A 537 25.62 -14.50 -3.94
N SER A 538 26.88 -14.29 -3.61
CA SER A 538 27.56 -15.04 -2.54
C SER A 538 27.04 -14.75 -1.12
N LYS A 539 26.29 -13.65 -0.94
CA LYS A 539 25.76 -13.18 0.35
C LYS A 539 24.29 -13.53 0.57
N ILE A 540 23.58 -13.98 -0.45
CA ILE A 540 22.15 -14.27 -0.40
C ILE A 540 21.87 -15.77 -0.24
N VAL A 541 20.76 -16.10 0.42
CA VAL A 541 20.45 -17.49 0.82
C VAL A 541 20.08 -18.37 -0.37
N ALA A 542 19.34 -17.83 -1.33
CA ALA A 542 18.83 -18.54 -2.50
C ALA A 542 19.14 -17.77 -3.79
N GLY A 543 20.44 -17.57 -4.07
CA GLY A 543 20.94 -16.85 -5.22
C GLY A 543 21.47 -17.73 -6.34
N ASP A 544 20.94 -17.57 -7.55
CA ASP A 544 21.46 -18.13 -8.78
C ASP A 544 22.08 -17.01 -9.66
N LEU A 545 23.16 -17.31 -10.38
CA LEU A 545 23.73 -16.43 -11.39
C LEU A 545 23.93 -17.21 -12.70
N LEU A 546 23.28 -16.75 -13.76
CA LEU A 546 23.43 -17.25 -15.11
C LEU A 546 24.21 -16.25 -15.94
N SER A 547 25.32 -16.71 -16.53
CA SER A 547 26.08 -15.92 -17.51
C SER A 547 25.65 -16.28 -18.92
N TYR A 548 25.35 -15.26 -19.72
CA TYR A 548 24.91 -15.36 -21.11
C TYR A 548 26.07 -14.99 -22.01
N GLU A 549 26.71 -16.00 -22.59
CA GLU A 549 28.02 -15.89 -23.23
C GLU A 549 28.01 -15.04 -24.51
N ARG A 550 26.82 -14.79 -25.08
CA ARG A 550 26.64 -14.01 -26.32
C ARG A 550 25.87 -12.73 -26.10
N SER A 551 25.59 -12.37 -24.85
CA SER A 551 24.79 -11.20 -24.51
C SER A 551 25.63 -10.06 -23.94
N GLY A 552 25.25 -8.85 -24.28
CA GLY A 552 25.67 -7.63 -23.58
C GLY A 552 24.68 -7.26 -22.49
N HIS A 553 24.42 -5.96 -22.35
CA HIS A 553 23.56 -5.37 -21.32
C HIS A 553 22.06 -5.73 -21.46
N PHE A 554 21.65 -6.34 -22.57
CA PHE A 554 20.27 -6.72 -22.85
C PHE A 554 20.14 -8.22 -23.20
N PRO A 555 20.37 -9.15 -22.26
CA PRO A 555 20.27 -10.59 -22.52
C PRO A 555 18.91 -11.04 -23.10
N PHE A 556 17.83 -10.35 -22.71
CA PHE A 556 16.48 -10.61 -23.22
C PHE A 556 16.26 -10.19 -24.68
N LEU A 557 17.19 -9.42 -25.28
CA LEU A 557 17.22 -9.09 -26.71
C LEU A 557 18.22 -9.94 -27.48
N ASP A 558 19.39 -10.20 -26.88
CA ASP A 558 20.45 -10.97 -27.52
C ASP A 558 20.12 -12.46 -27.61
N GLU A 559 19.53 -13.04 -26.55
CA GLU A 559 19.18 -14.46 -26.46
C GLU A 559 17.74 -14.68 -25.94
N PRO A 560 16.70 -14.13 -26.60
CA PRO A 560 15.32 -14.03 -26.08
C PRO A 560 14.69 -15.39 -25.72
N PHE A 561 14.93 -16.43 -26.51
CA PHE A 561 14.39 -17.76 -26.24
C PHE A 561 15.02 -18.41 -25.00
N ARG A 562 16.35 -18.24 -24.82
CA ARG A 562 17.03 -18.73 -23.62
C ARG A 562 16.55 -17.96 -22.40
N PHE A 563 16.44 -16.64 -22.53
CA PHE A 563 15.92 -15.76 -21.49
C PHE A 563 14.51 -16.17 -21.04
N ALA A 564 13.58 -16.32 -21.98
CA ALA A 564 12.21 -16.74 -21.65
C ALA A 564 12.17 -18.11 -20.96
N ASN A 565 12.96 -19.08 -21.43
CA ASN A 565 13.02 -20.43 -20.84
C ASN A 565 13.60 -20.41 -19.42
N ASP A 566 14.67 -19.66 -19.20
CA ASP A 566 15.33 -19.56 -17.89
C ASP A 566 14.43 -18.82 -16.89
N VAL A 567 13.75 -17.76 -17.32
CA VAL A 567 12.72 -17.07 -16.52
C VAL A 567 11.59 -18.02 -16.19
N GLN A 568 11.03 -18.74 -17.17
CA GLN A 568 9.95 -19.71 -16.92
C GLN A 568 10.40 -20.78 -15.92
N ALA A 569 11.58 -21.36 -16.10
CA ALA A 569 12.13 -22.35 -15.19
C ALA A 569 12.36 -21.80 -13.79
N PHE A 570 12.62 -20.50 -13.65
CA PHE A 570 12.68 -19.83 -12.34
C PHE A 570 11.29 -19.67 -11.72
N LEU A 571 10.28 -19.24 -12.48
CA LEU A 571 8.89 -19.16 -11.99
C LEU A 571 8.41 -20.52 -11.48
N ASP A 572 8.64 -21.58 -12.24
CA ASP A 572 8.25 -22.94 -11.87
C ASP A 572 8.90 -23.38 -10.53
N ARG A 573 10.13 -22.94 -10.24
CA ARG A 573 10.82 -23.20 -8.96
C ARG A 573 10.21 -22.39 -7.81
N VAL A 574 9.86 -21.14 -8.05
CA VAL A 574 9.22 -20.27 -7.06
C VAL A 574 7.85 -20.83 -6.69
N GLU A 575 7.05 -21.25 -7.66
CA GLU A 575 5.72 -21.84 -7.44
C GLU A 575 5.77 -23.22 -6.74
N ALA A 576 6.80 -24.02 -7.01
CA ALA A 576 6.98 -25.34 -6.39
C ALA A 576 7.52 -25.29 -4.95
N SER A 577 8.00 -24.13 -4.50
CA SER A 577 8.55 -23.97 -3.14
C SER A 577 7.40 -23.90 -2.13
N PRO A 578 7.39 -24.73 -1.06
CA PRO A 578 6.33 -24.67 -0.06
C PRO A 578 6.32 -23.29 0.61
N LYS A 579 5.17 -22.61 0.52
CA LYS A 579 4.88 -21.33 1.18
C LYS A 579 4.94 -21.42 2.70
#